data_AF-A0A914GHX9-F1
#
_entry.id   AF-A0A914GHX9-F1
#
_cell.length_a   1.000
_cell.length_b   1.000
_cell.length_c   1.000
_cell.angle_alpha   90.00
_cell.angle_beta   90.00
_cell.angle_gamma   90.00
#
_symmetry.space_group_name_H-M   'P 1'
#
loop_
_entity.id
_entity.type
_entity.pdbx_description
1 polymer ?
#
loop_
_entity_poly.entity_id
_entity_poly.type
_entity_poly.pdbx_seq_one_letter_code
_entity_poly.pdbx_strand_id
1 'polypeptide(L)'
;MIPDFGEWGMKLLIGQLGDRCGKVVRHAVRLLHFWLPVTGTKMIPDFGEWGMKLLIGQLGDRCGKVVRHAVRLLHFWLPKYPEALTFLSRSCLEPLGSAGTLLKTHIFSSEKIVSSLMDETREAIENWLNFYHEEYISIVEEDLKVALLNVKKSIKGTYARPSNEKFDKYGVPMPVHLFGQLSKHQIGRGLLHQSNIPAFLLKVLIESGVSTEEEILKVKAALLSLGHIAGNLPSGYFDSLLLPDTMAIICRYAEECPTLSVRGTAIWSLNLIGQTEDGARQLAFLGWESNRHTHVVDEVCAQFCDQSVMSSKLNRRRSRVKSVSSNIYCLDKIKSSITKVSLHL
;
A
#
# COMPACT_ATOMS: atom_id res chain seq x y z
N MET A 1 -13.54 1.12 35.21
CA MET A 1 -13.84 -0.21 34.65
C MET A 1 -15.31 -0.14 34.22
N ILE A 2 -15.58 0.14 32.94
CA ILE A 2 -16.96 0.25 32.44
C ILE A 2 -17.39 -1.18 32.09
N PRO A 3 -18.37 -1.78 32.80
CA PRO A 3 -18.91 -3.09 32.44
C PRO A 3 -19.76 -2.94 31.18
N ASP A 4 -19.71 -3.93 30.28
CA ASP A 4 -20.66 -4.15 29.18
C ASP A 4 -20.85 -3.05 28.13
N PHE A 5 -19.78 -2.36 27.71
CA PHE A 5 -19.77 -1.77 26.36
C PHE A 5 -19.58 -2.88 25.28
N GLY A 6 -20.37 -3.94 25.38
CA GLY A 6 -20.30 -5.11 24.50
C GLY A 6 -21.06 -4.89 23.19
N GLU A 7 -21.66 -5.96 22.68
CA GLU A 7 -22.43 -5.99 21.43
C GLU A 7 -23.48 -4.88 21.32
N TRP A 8 -24.23 -4.59 22.38
CA TRP A 8 -25.28 -3.57 22.39
C TRP A 8 -24.74 -2.15 22.19
N GLY A 9 -23.64 -1.79 22.86
CA GLY A 9 -22.99 -0.49 22.68
C GLY A 9 -22.53 -0.30 21.24
N MET A 10 -21.95 -1.36 20.66
CA MET A 10 -21.49 -1.33 19.27
C MET A 10 -22.63 -1.29 18.24
N LYS A 11 -23.71 -2.04 18.46
CA LYS A 11 -24.93 -1.93 17.63
C LYS A 11 -25.53 -0.53 17.71
N LEU A 12 -25.54 0.09 18.89
CA LEU A 12 -25.99 1.47 19.06
C LEU A 12 -25.10 2.44 18.27
N LEU A 13 -23.77 2.31 18.37
CA LEU A 13 -22.84 3.17 17.64
C LEU A 13 -22.96 3.00 16.11
N ILE A 14 -23.09 1.76 15.63
CA ILE A 14 -23.30 1.51 14.19
C ILE A 14 -24.66 2.06 13.75
N GLY A 15 -25.71 1.89 14.55
CA GLY A 15 -27.02 2.49 14.27
C GLY A 15 -27.00 4.02 14.28
N GLN A 16 -26.18 4.63 15.14
CA GLN A 16 -25.96 6.08 15.20
C GLN A 16 -25.24 6.64 13.97
N LEU A 17 -24.68 5.79 13.09
CA LEU A 17 -24.20 6.26 11.79
C LEU A 17 -25.33 6.90 11.00
N GLY A 18 -26.56 6.37 11.08
CA GLY A 18 -27.76 6.88 10.42
C GLY A 18 -28.40 8.12 11.05
N ASP A 19 -27.83 8.68 12.13
CA ASP A 19 -28.44 9.80 12.86
C ASP A 19 -28.40 11.11 12.03
N ARG A 20 -29.48 11.90 12.11
CA ARG A 20 -29.57 13.21 11.43
C ARG A 20 -28.63 14.25 12.05
N CYS A 21 -28.22 14.07 13.30
CA CYS A 21 -27.29 14.92 14.01
C CYS A 21 -25.84 14.56 13.68
N GLY A 22 -25.19 15.40 12.87
CA GLY A 22 -23.79 15.19 12.49
C GLY A 22 -22.79 15.17 13.66
N LYS A 23 -23.14 15.68 14.85
CA LYS A 23 -22.31 15.53 16.07
C LYS A 23 -22.35 14.10 16.60
N VAL A 24 -23.53 13.47 16.59
CA VAL A 24 -23.73 12.07 17.03
C VAL A 24 -22.99 11.13 16.09
N VAL A 25 -23.17 11.28 14.78
CA VAL A 25 -22.45 10.49 13.76
C VAL A 25 -20.92 10.62 13.93
N ARG A 26 -20.39 11.83 14.13
CA ARG A 26 -18.94 12.03 14.36
C ARG A 26 -18.46 11.38 15.64
N HIS A 27 -19.25 11.43 16.71
CA HIS A 27 -18.89 10.79 17.97
C HIS A 27 -18.90 9.27 17.83
N ALA A 28 -19.93 8.72 17.17
CA ALA A 28 -20.03 7.29 16.87
C ALA A 28 -18.87 6.78 16.04
N VAL A 29 -18.52 7.47 14.94
CA VAL A 29 -17.37 7.12 14.09
C VAL A 29 -16.05 7.18 14.87
N ARG A 30 -15.83 8.22 15.69
CA ARG A 30 -14.63 8.31 16.54
C ARG A 30 -14.56 7.17 17.55
N LEU A 31 -15.68 6.83 18.18
CA LEU A 31 -15.74 5.72 19.10
C LEU A 31 -15.50 4.38 18.37
N LEU A 32 -16.06 4.16 17.19
CA LEU A 32 -15.81 2.96 16.39
C LEU A 32 -14.35 2.84 15.92
N HIS A 33 -13.69 3.95 15.58
CA HIS A 33 -12.26 3.97 15.27
C HIS A 33 -11.38 3.75 16.51
N PHE A 34 -11.76 4.27 17.66
CA PHE A 34 -10.94 4.24 18.88
C PHE A 34 -11.14 2.96 19.71
N TRP A 35 -12.39 2.56 19.97
CA TRP A 35 -12.70 1.48 20.90
C TRP A 35 -12.27 0.12 20.39
N LEU A 36 -12.52 -0.12 19.11
CA LEU A 36 -12.51 -1.45 18.55
C LEU A 36 -11.04 -1.96 18.33
N PRO A 37 -10.01 -1.09 18.09
CA PRO A 37 -8.60 -1.47 18.21
C PRO A 37 -8.10 -1.57 19.65
N VAL A 38 -8.59 -0.73 20.57
CA VAL A 38 -8.13 -0.65 21.97
C VAL A 38 -8.64 -1.81 22.82
N THR A 39 -9.84 -2.33 22.54
CA THR A 39 -10.39 -3.52 23.24
C THR A 39 -9.80 -4.83 22.74
N GLY A 40 -9.03 -4.80 21.65
CA GLY A 40 -8.61 -5.99 20.92
C GLY A 40 -9.80 -6.71 20.30
N THR A 41 -9.55 -7.42 19.20
CA THR A 41 -10.51 -8.32 18.54
C THR A 41 -10.99 -9.48 19.44
N LYS A 42 -10.56 -9.54 20.70
CA LYS A 42 -10.88 -10.58 21.68
C LYS A 42 -12.15 -10.33 22.51
N MET A 43 -12.68 -9.11 22.55
CA MET A 43 -13.77 -8.78 23.49
C MET A 43 -15.20 -8.89 22.93
N ILE A 44 -15.37 -9.01 21.61
CA ILE A 44 -16.71 -9.12 21.00
C ILE A 44 -16.79 -10.41 20.18
N PRO A 45 -17.42 -11.46 20.71
CA PRO A 45 -17.69 -12.68 19.97
C PRO A 45 -18.40 -12.36 18.65
N ASP A 46 -17.98 -13.01 17.58
CA ASP A 46 -18.65 -13.03 16.28
C ASP A 46 -18.86 -11.64 15.63
N PHE A 47 -18.07 -10.63 16.00
CA PHE A 47 -18.16 -9.29 15.40
C PHE A 47 -18.00 -9.31 13.87
N GLY A 48 -17.13 -10.18 13.35
CA GLY A 48 -16.97 -10.39 11.90
C GLY A 48 -18.25 -10.87 11.22
N GLU A 49 -19.12 -11.58 11.94
CA GLU A 49 -20.38 -12.06 11.41
C GLU A 49 -21.46 -10.97 11.46
N TRP A 50 -21.74 -10.37 12.61
CA TRP A 50 -22.85 -9.43 12.73
C TRP A 50 -22.43 -7.98 12.47
N GLY A 51 -21.28 -7.56 13.00
CA GLY A 51 -20.81 -6.17 12.95
C GLY A 51 -20.43 -5.74 11.54
N MET A 52 -19.68 -6.60 10.83
CA MET A 52 -19.32 -6.34 9.43
C MET A 52 -20.55 -6.37 8.51
N LYS A 53 -21.52 -7.29 8.74
CA LYS A 53 -22.79 -7.28 7.99
C LYS A 53 -23.55 -5.96 8.18
N LEU A 54 -23.63 -5.45 9.40
CA LEU A 54 -24.29 -4.16 9.67
C LEU A 54 -23.56 -3.01 8.95
N LEU A 55 -22.23 -2.96 9.02
CA LEU A 55 -21.43 -1.94 8.32
C LEU A 55 -21.60 -2.00 6.80
N ILE A 56 -21.61 -3.21 6.21
CA ILE A 56 -21.89 -3.41 4.78
C ILE A 56 -23.32 -2.96 4.45
N GLY A 57 -24.28 -3.23 5.32
CA GLY A 57 -25.66 -2.75 5.17
C GLY A 57 -25.78 -1.22 5.12
N GLN A 58 -24.92 -0.49 5.84
CA GLN A 58 -24.89 0.98 5.81
C GLN A 58 -24.45 1.56 4.45
N LEU A 59 -23.92 0.75 3.53
CA LEU A 59 -23.61 1.19 2.17
C LEU A 59 -24.87 1.52 1.36
N GLY A 60 -26.03 0.97 1.73
CA GLY A 60 -27.33 1.25 1.11
C GLY A 60 -28.12 2.41 1.74
N ASP A 61 -27.51 3.20 2.64
CA ASP A 61 -28.21 4.27 3.34
C ASP A 61 -28.52 5.48 2.43
N ARG A 62 -29.66 6.16 2.65
CA ARG A 62 -30.08 7.34 1.86
C ARG A 62 -29.18 8.55 2.09
N CYS A 63 -28.55 8.64 3.25
CA CYS A 63 -27.68 9.75 3.63
C CYS A 63 -26.23 9.44 3.25
N GLY A 64 -25.73 10.12 2.22
CA GLY A 64 -24.35 9.92 1.75
C GLY A 64 -23.25 10.21 2.80
N LYS A 65 -23.56 10.86 3.93
CA LYS A 65 -22.61 10.97 5.07
C LYS A 65 -22.40 9.61 5.75
N VAL A 66 -23.48 8.86 5.95
CA VAL A 66 -23.50 7.52 6.55
C VAL A 66 -22.66 6.59 5.69
N VAL A 67 -22.96 6.55 4.39
CA VAL A 67 -22.24 5.75 3.39
C VAL A 67 -20.74 6.08 3.42
N ARG A 68 -20.35 7.36 3.40
CA ARG A 68 -18.93 7.76 3.49
C ARG A 68 -18.24 7.28 4.76
N HIS A 69 -18.93 7.33 5.90
CA HIS A 69 -18.37 6.85 7.17
C HIS A 69 -18.28 5.32 7.20
N ALA A 70 -19.28 4.62 6.67
CA ALA A 70 -19.26 3.16 6.53
C ALA A 70 -18.09 2.71 5.63
N VAL A 71 -17.89 3.35 4.47
CA VAL A 71 -16.76 3.08 3.56
C VAL A 71 -15.42 3.23 4.30
N ARG A 72 -15.21 4.33 5.03
CA ARG A 72 -13.97 4.56 5.79
C ARG A 72 -13.72 3.49 6.85
N LEU A 73 -14.76 3.11 7.60
CA LEU A 73 -14.68 2.04 8.57
C LEU A 73 -14.35 0.71 7.89
N LEU A 74 -15.04 0.38 6.80
CA LEU A 74 -14.81 -0.87 6.06
C LEU A 74 -13.37 -0.99 5.55
N HIS A 75 -12.77 0.07 4.98
CA HIS A 75 -11.35 0.03 4.59
C HIS A 75 -10.41 -0.33 5.74
N PHE A 76 -10.73 0.09 6.96
CA PHE A 76 -9.94 -0.20 8.16
C PHE A 76 -10.21 -1.59 8.75
N TRP A 77 -11.45 -2.07 8.66
CA TRP A 77 -11.90 -3.31 9.33
C TRP A 77 -11.83 -4.56 8.45
N LEU A 78 -12.03 -4.44 7.14
CA LEU A 78 -12.03 -5.58 6.21
C LEU A 78 -10.73 -6.42 6.28
N PRO A 79 -9.52 -5.82 6.36
CA PRO A 79 -8.28 -6.61 6.51
C PRO A 79 -8.20 -7.43 7.80
N LYS A 80 -8.99 -7.10 8.83
CA LYS A 80 -9.00 -7.77 10.14
C LYS A 80 -10.05 -8.87 10.24
N TYR A 81 -11.04 -8.85 9.35
CA TYR A 81 -12.18 -9.77 9.33
C TYR A 81 -12.37 -10.35 7.91
N PRO A 82 -11.45 -11.22 7.45
CA PRO A 82 -11.47 -11.76 6.09
C PRO A 82 -12.74 -12.56 5.76
N GLU A 83 -13.41 -13.13 6.75
CA GLU A 83 -14.71 -13.80 6.61
C GLU A 83 -15.79 -12.88 6.02
N ALA A 84 -15.69 -11.57 6.30
CA ALA A 84 -16.63 -10.57 5.84
C ALA A 84 -16.55 -10.29 4.34
N LEU A 85 -15.45 -10.69 3.68
CA LEU A 85 -15.29 -10.54 2.23
C LEU A 85 -16.35 -11.32 1.44
N THR A 86 -16.85 -12.42 2.01
CA THR A 86 -17.95 -13.21 1.42
C THR A 86 -19.27 -12.43 1.42
N PHE A 87 -19.50 -11.56 2.41
CA PHE A 87 -20.68 -10.69 2.45
C PHE A 87 -20.49 -9.52 1.49
N LEU A 88 -19.29 -8.95 1.43
CA LEU A 88 -18.96 -7.84 0.54
C LEU A 88 -19.08 -8.26 -0.94
N SER A 89 -18.65 -9.47 -1.30
CA SER A 89 -18.74 -9.97 -2.69
C SER A 89 -20.16 -10.13 -3.21
N ARG A 90 -21.16 -10.19 -2.32
CA ARG A 90 -22.59 -10.26 -2.66
C ARG A 90 -23.27 -8.89 -2.68
N SER A 91 -22.56 -7.83 -2.31
CA SER A 91 -23.11 -6.47 -2.23
C SER A 91 -22.94 -5.72 -3.55
N CYS A 92 -23.92 -4.86 -3.86
CA CYS A 92 -23.87 -3.97 -5.02
C CYS A 92 -23.03 -2.73 -4.66
N LEU A 93 -21.86 -2.61 -5.28
CA LEU A 93 -20.87 -1.54 -4.99
C LEU A 93 -20.78 -0.51 -6.12
N GLU A 94 -21.36 -0.82 -7.28
CA GLU A 94 -21.34 0.00 -8.50
C GLU A 94 -21.87 1.44 -8.26
N PRO A 95 -22.96 1.67 -7.48
CA PRO A 95 -23.45 3.02 -7.22
C PRO A 95 -22.49 3.92 -6.44
N LEU A 96 -21.47 3.34 -5.80
CA LEU A 96 -20.48 4.07 -5.00
C LEU A 96 -19.32 4.63 -5.86
N GLY A 97 -19.28 4.32 -7.16
CA GLY A 97 -18.23 4.76 -8.07
C GLY A 97 -16.84 4.31 -7.61
N SER A 98 -15.86 5.21 -7.64
CA SER A 98 -14.45 4.93 -7.27
C SER A 98 -14.30 4.39 -5.85
N ALA A 99 -15.12 4.85 -4.90
CA ALA A 99 -15.12 4.32 -3.53
C ALA A 99 -15.58 2.86 -3.48
N GLY A 100 -16.54 2.49 -4.34
CA GLY A 100 -16.97 1.12 -4.54
C GLY A 100 -15.88 0.26 -5.14
N THR A 101 -15.17 0.75 -6.16
CA THR A 101 -14.02 0.06 -6.78
C THR A 101 -12.91 -0.23 -5.77
N LEU A 102 -12.54 0.74 -4.94
CA LEU A 102 -11.56 0.52 -3.86
C LEU A 102 -12.07 -0.48 -2.82
N LEU A 103 -13.34 -0.42 -2.42
CA LEU A 103 -13.89 -1.43 -1.49
C LEU A 103 -13.86 -2.83 -2.10
N LYS A 104 -14.27 -2.97 -3.36
CA LYS A 104 -14.23 -4.23 -4.12
C LYS A 104 -12.81 -4.80 -4.17
N THR A 105 -11.79 -3.94 -4.17
CA THR A 105 -10.38 -4.33 -4.20
C THR A 105 -10.00 -5.25 -3.03
N HIS A 106 -10.62 -5.10 -1.85
CA HIS A 106 -10.38 -5.98 -0.70
C HIS A 106 -10.77 -7.43 -0.96
N ILE A 107 -11.74 -7.69 -1.84
CA ILE A 107 -12.21 -9.04 -2.17
C ILE A 107 -11.05 -9.89 -2.74
N PHE A 108 -10.19 -9.27 -3.55
CA PHE A 108 -9.05 -9.92 -4.20
C PHE A 108 -7.93 -10.33 -3.24
N SER A 109 -8.02 -9.96 -1.96
CA SER A 109 -7.10 -10.44 -0.92
C SER A 109 -7.35 -11.90 -0.53
N SER A 110 -8.55 -12.42 -0.79
CA SER A 110 -8.94 -13.79 -0.46
C SER A 110 -8.68 -14.73 -1.65
N GLU A 111 -7.73 -15.64 -1.47
CA GLU A 111 -7.40 -16.66 -2.47
C GLU A 111 -8.61 -17.53 -2.84
N LYS A 112 -9.46 -17.89 -1.86
CA LYS A 112 -10.68 -18.68 -2.09
C LYS A 112 -11.65 -17.96 -3.03
N ILE A 113 -11.87 -16.67 -2.84
CA ILE A 113 -12.80 -15.91 -3.68
C ILE A 113 -12.22 -15.72 -5.08
N VAL A 114 -10.93 -15.37 -5.18
CA VAL A 114 -10.24 -15.22 -6.48
C VAL A 114 -10.27 -16.53 -7.27
N SER A 115 -10.07 -17.67 -6.61
CA SER A 115 -10.12 -18.98 -7.26
C SER A 115 -11.48 -19.28 -7.92
N SER A 116 -12.56 -18.73 -7.37
CA SER A 116 -13.92 -18.87 -7.92
C SER A 116 -14.29 -17.81 -8.96
N LEU A 117 -13.53 -16.71 -9.04
CA LEU A 117 -13.82 -15.54 -9.88
C LEU A 117 -12.63 -15.21 -10.79
N MET A 118 -12.05 -16.24 -11.43
CA MET A 118 -10.80 -16.09 -12.19
C MET A 118 -10.95 -15.15 -13.38
N ASP A 119 -12.06 -15.22 -14.11
CA ASP A 119 -12.29 -14.40 -15.30
C ASP A 119 -12.59 -12.95 -14.90
N GLU A 120 -13.41 -12.73 -13.87
CA GLU A 120 -13.66 -11.39 -13.32
C GLU A 120 -12.40 -10.77 -12.72
N THR A 121 -11.49 -11.59 -12.19
CA THR A 121 -10.20 -11.11 -11.69
C THR A 121 -9.29 -10.68 -12.84
N ARG A 122 -9.27 -11.40 -13.95
CA ARG A 122 -8.52 -10.99 -15.15
C ARG A 122 -9.06 -9.69 -15.73
N GLU A 123 -10.38 -9.58 -15.85
CA GLU A 123 -11.04 -8.35 -16.28
C GLU A 123 -10.73 -7.18 -15.34
N ALA A 124 -10.72 -7.43 -14.03
CA ALA A 124 -10.34 -6.41 -13.04
C ALA A 124 -8.88 -5.96 -13.20
N ILE A 125 -7.94 -6.87 -13.50
CA ILE A 125 -6.53 -6.53 -13.76
C ILE A 125 -6.43 -5.65 -15.01
N GLU A 126 -7.10 -6.01 -16.10
CA GLU A 126 -7.10 -5.24 -17.36
C GLU A 126 -7.73 -3.86 -17.17
N ASN A 127 -8.89 -3.79 -16.51
CA ASN A 127 -9.56 -2.53 -16.20
C ASN A 127 -8.70 -1.63 -15.29
N TRP A 128 -7.97 -2.23 -14.35
CA TRP A 128 -7.06 -1.48 -13.49
C TRP A 128 -5.91 -0.86 -14.29
N LEU A 129 -5.29 -1.64 -15.17
CA LEU A 129 -4.20 -1.16 -16.03
C LEU A 129 -4.65 -0.12 -17.05
N ASN A 130 -5.82 -0.28 -17.66
CA ASN A 130 -6.22 0.56 -18.79
C ASN A 130 -6.92 1.86 -18.36
N PHE A 131 -7.63 1.85 -17.22
CA PHE A 131 -8.50 2.95 -16.83
C PHE A 131 -8.28 3.41 -15.39
N TYR A 132 -8.24 2.46 -14.44
CA TYR A 132 -8.33 2.84 -13.03
C TYR A 132 -7.01 3.34 -12.43
N HIS A 133 -5.87 3.08 -13.06
CA HIS A 133 -4.57 3.52 -12.55
C HIS A 133 -4.45 5.07 -12.46
N GLU A 134 -5.01 5.80 -13.42
CA GLU A 134 -5.03 7.28 -13.38
C GLU A 134 -5.94 7.78 -12.27
N GLU A 135 -7.13 7.18 -12.14
CA GLU A 135 -8.08 7.50 -11.09
C GLU A 135 -7.51 7.19 -9.70
N TYR A 136 -6.78 6.08 -9.56
CA TYR A 136 -6.09 5.72 -8.34
C TYR A 136 -5.07 6.79 -7.91
N ILE A 137 -4.24 7.28 -8.85
CA ILE A 137 -3.30 8.38 -8.55
C ILE A 137 -4.04 9.65 -8.13
N SER A 138 -5.12 9.99 -8.82
CA SER A 138 -5.95 11.14 -8.47
C SER A 138 -6.50 11.05 -7.03
N ILE A 139 -6.96 9.86 -6.62
CA ILE A 139 -7.44 9.61 -5.25
C ILE A 139 -6.30 9.79 -4.24
N VAL A 140 -5.14 9.19 -4.49
CA VAL A 140 -3.96 9.29 -3.62
C VAL A 140 -3.52 10.74 -3.45
N GLU A 141 -3.45 11.50 -4.54
CA GLU A 141 -3.03 12.90 -4.52
C GLU A 141 -4.07 13.81 -3.83
N GLU A 142 -5.36 13.56 -4.02
CA GLU A 142 -6.41 14.32 -3.33
C GLU A 142 -6.41 14.01 -1.82
N ASP A 143 -6.21 12.76 -1.40
CA ASP A 143 -6.07 12.39 0.02
C ASP A 143 -4.85 13.06 0.66
N LEU A 144 -3.71 13.08 -0.06
CA LEU A 144 -2.50 13.79 0.37
C LEU A 144 -2.74 15.30 0.49
N LYS A 145 -3.42 15.89 -0.50
CA LYS A 145 -3.77 17.32 -0.52
C LYS A 145 -4.68 17.70 0.65
N VAL A 146 -5.69 16.87 0.93
CA VAL A 146 -6.61 17.06 2.04
C VAL A 146 -5.86 17.00 3.37
N ALA A 147 -4.92 16.08 3.53
CA ALA A 147 -4.16 15.94 4.77
C ALA A 147 -3.16 17.07 5.00
N LEU A 148 -2.44 17.50 3.96
CA LEU A 148 -1.41 18.53 4.06
C LEU A 148 -2.00 19.94 4.12
N LEU A 149 -3.04 20.23 3.33
CA LEU A 149 -3.58 21.58 3.19
C LEU A 149 -4.87 21.82 3.96
N ASN A 150 -5.50 20.76 4.50
CA ASN A 150 -6.85 20.80 5.07
C ASN A 150 -7.90 21.39 4.10
N VAL A 151 -7.64 21.29 2.80
CA VAL A 151 -8.51 21.74 1.72
C VAL A 151 -9.33 20.55 1.26
N LYS A 152 -10.65 20.60 1.47
CA LYS A 152 -11.58 19.58 0.97
C LYS A 152 -12.31 20.11 -0.25
N LYS A 153 -12.38 19.34 -1.33
CA LYS A 153 -13.34 19.61 -2.40
C LYS A 153 -14.68 18.96 -2.08
N SER A 154 -15.77 19.65 -2.40
CA SER A 154 -17.10 19.06 -2.39
C SER A 154 -17.23 18.11 -3.59
N ILE A 155 -18.23 17.22 -3.55
CA ILE A 155 -18.60 16.34 -4.68
C ILE A 155 -18.85 17.15 -5.97
N LYS A 156 -19.21 18.44 -5.86
CA LYS A 156 -19.44 19.35 -7.00
C LYS A 156 -18.18 20.11 -7.44
N GLY A 157 -17.00 19.75 -6.94
CA GLY A 157 -15.72 20.40 -7.27
C GLY A 157 -15.46 21.75 -6.60
N THR A 158 -16.42 22.30 -5.85
CA THR A 158 -16.22 23.54 -5.08
C THR A 158 -15.42 23.29 -3.80
N TYR A 159 -14.56 24.23 -3.40
CA TYR A 159 -13.86 24.14 -2.12
C TYR A 159 -14.87 24.17 -0.96
N ALA A 160 -14.89 23.08 -0.19
CA ALA A 160 -15.67 22.98 1.03
C ALA A 160 -14.95 23.71 2.16
N ARG A 161 -15.71 24.23 3.13
CA ARG A 161 -15.11 24.82 4.34
C ARG A 161 -14.19 23.79 5.01
N PRO A 162 -12.96 24.17 5.41
CA PRO A 162 -12.07 23.31 6.16
C PRO A 162 -12.81 22.75 7.38
N SER A 163 -12.81 21.43 7.52
CA SER A 163 -13.38 20.82 8.72
C SER A 163 -12.38 20.92 9.86
N ASN A 164 -12.86 21.19 11.08
CA ASN A 164 -12.05 21.01 12.30
C ASN A 164 -11.76 19.53 12.63
N GLU A 165 -12.00 18.59 11.69
CA GLU A 165 -11.52 17.22 11.79
C GLU A 165 -10.02 17.24 11.56
N LYS A 166 -9.25 17.24 12.66
CA LYS A 166 -7.82 16.97 12.60
C LYS A 166 -7.66 15.52 12.13
N PHE A 167 -6.90 15.32 11.06
CA PHE A 167 -6.40 13.98 10.71
C PHE A 167 -5.52 13.46 11.85
N ASP A 168 -5.53 12.15 12.05
CA ASP A 168 -4.72 11.53 13.08
C ASP A 168 -3.24 11.88 12.91
N LYS A 169 -2.48 11.86 14.01
CA LYS A 169 -1.03 12.05 14.03
C LYS A 169 -0.24 11.02 13.19
N TYR A 170 -0.92 10.03 12.59
CA TYR A 170 -0.35 8.84 11.96
C TYR A 170 -0.19 8.93 10.43
N GLY A 171 -0.33 10.12 9.83
CA GLY A 171 -0.13 10.34 8.40
C GLY A 171 -1.33 9.95 7.53
N VAL A 172 -1.14 9.97 6.21
CA VAL A 172 -2.17 9.63 5.21
C VAL A 172 -2.12 8.14 4.94
N PRO A 173 -3.17 7.36 5.27
CA PRO A 173 -3.19 5.94 4.94
C PRO A 173 -3.22 5.77 3.42
N MET A 174 -2.37 4.90 2.90
CA MET A 174 -2.38 4.56 1.47
C MET A 174 -3.68 3.80 1.14
N PRO A 175 -4.43 4.20 0.10
CA PRO A 175 -5.56 3.44 -0.41
C PRO A 175 -5.19 1.99 -0.77
N VAL A 176 -6.19 1.12 -0.80
CA VAL A 176 -6.00 -0.29 -1.17
C VAL A 176 -5.75 -0.42 -2.67
N HIS A 177 -4.76 -1.23 -3.07
CA HIS A 177 -4.39 -1.43 -4.47
C HIS A 177 -4.61 -2.89 -4.90
N LEU A 178 -5.16 -3.10 -6.10
CA LEU A 178 -5.49 -4.43 -6.63
C LEU A 178 -4.29 -5.36 -6.68
N PHE A 179 -3.19 -4.93 -7.32
CA PHE A 179 -1.98 -5.75 -7.41
C PHE A 179 -1.34 -6.03 -6.05
N GLY A 180 -1.52 -5.13 -5.08
CA GLY A 180 -1.11 -5.34 -3.70
C GLY A 180 -1.96 -6.39 -2.98
N GLN A 181 -3.25 -6.53 -3.30
CA GLN A 181 -4.07 -7.60 -2.73
C GLN A 181 -3.79 -8.96 -3.38
N LEU A 182 -3.61 -9.00 -4.71
CA LEU A 182 -3.32 -10.22 -5.44
C LEU A 182 -1.93 -10.81 -5.12
N SER A 183 -0.94 -9.97 -4.85
CA SER A 183 0.42 -10.43 -4.51
C SER A 183 0.51 -11.21 -3.20
N LYS A 184 -0.49 -11.09 -2.31
CA LYS A 184 -0.52 -11.76 -0.99
C LYS A 184 -0.64 -13.27 -1.08
N HIS A 185 -1.29 -13.82 -2.10
CA HIS A 185 -1.58 -15.26 -2.23
C HIS A 185 -1.13 -15.86 -3.56
N GLN A 186 -1.05 -17.19 -3.63
CA GLN A 186 -0.37 -17.88 -4.71
C GLN A 186 -1.11 -17.74 -6.04
N ILE A 187 -2.43 -17.90 -6.04
CA ILE A 187 -3.26 -17.74 -7.25
C ILE A 187 -3.11 -16.32 -7.81
N GLY A 188 -3.17 -15.29 -6.96
CA GLY A 188 -3.05 -13.90 -7.38
C GLY A 188 -1.67 -13.57 -7.95
N ARG A 189 -0.59 -14.06 -7.34
CA ARG A 189 0.77 -13.95 -7.93
C ARG A 189 0.86 -14.64 -9.28
N GLY A 190 0.25 -15.82 -9.42
CA GLY A 190 0.17 -16.54 -10.69
C GLY A 190 -0.52 -15.72 -11.78
N LEU A 191 -1.65 -15.07 -11.47
CA LEU A 191 -2.37 -14.18 -12.38
C LEU A 191 -1.52 -12.96 -12.78
N LEU A 192 -0.89 -12.29 -11.80
CA LEU A 192 -0.01 -11.14 -12.08
C LEU A 192 1.17 -11.52 -12.98
N HIS A 193 1.73 -12.71 -12.78
CA HIS A 193 2.82 -13.22 -13.63
C HIS A 193 2.34 -13.57 -15.04
N GLN A 194 1.20 -14.27 -15.17
CA GLN A 194 0.61 -14.62 -16.48
C GLN A 194 0.25 -13.39 -17.31
N SER A 195 -0.28 -12.34 -16.67
CA SER A 195 -0.60 -11.06 -17.31
C SER A 195 0.63 -10.16 -17.49
N ASN A 196 1.83 -10.64 -17.16
CA ASN A 196 3.11 -9.93 -17.30
C ASN A 196 3.14 -8.54 -16.62
N ILE A 197 2.41 -8.38 -15.51
CA ILE A 197 2.18 -7.08 -14.87
C ILE A 197 3.50 -6.46 -14.36
N PRO A 198 4.36 -7.16 -13.60
CA PRO A 198 5.59 -6.55 -13.08
C PRO A 198 6.54 -6.07 -14.19
N ALA A 199 6.70 -6.86 -15.25
CA ALA A 199 7.57 -6.50 -16.37
C ALA A 199 6.99 -5.33 -17.18
N PHE A 200 5.67 -5.30 -17.39
CA PHE A 200 5.00 -4.18 -18.05
C PHE A 200 5.22 -2.87 -17.27
N LEU A 201 4.99 -2.89 -15.95
CA LEU A 201 5.17 -1.70 -15.10
C LEU A 201 6.63 -1.25 -15.10
N LEU A 202 7.59 -2.18 -15.06
CA LEU A 202 9.01 -1.84 -15.14
C LEU A 202 9.38 -1.22 -16.49
N LYS A 203 8.83 -1.75 -17.59
CA LYS A 203 9.02 -1.21 -18.94
C LYS A 203 8.54 0.25 -19.02
N VAL A 204 7.37 0.56 -18.46
CA VAL A 204 6.87 1.95 -18.38
C VAL A 204 7.87 2.86 -17.66
N LEU A 205 8.49 2.40 -16.57
CA LEU A 205 9.50 3.18 -15.85
C LEU A 205 10.81 3.36 -16.63
N ILE A 206 11.21 2.40 -17.44
CA ILE A 206 12.45 2.46 -18.23
C ILE A 206 12.27 3.36 -19.47
N GLU A 207 11.13 3.26 -20.13
CA GLU A 207 10.88 3.93 -21.42
C GLU A 207 10.35 5.35 -21.28
N SER A 208 9.85 5.75 -20.11
CA SER A 208 9.26 7.07 -19.91
C SER A 208 10.31 8.20 -19.87
N GLY A 209 10.04 9.27 -20.61
CA GLY A 209 10.81 10.52 -20.57
C GLY A 209 10.38 11.51 -19.48
N VAL A 210 9.32 11.22 -18.72
CA VAL A 210 8.74 12.10 -17.67
C VAL A 210 8.60 13.56 -18.13
N SER A 211 8.20 13.77 -19.38
CA SER A 211 8.20 15.09 -20.02
C SER A 211 6.80 15.69 -20.14
N THR A 212 5.76 14.85 -20.23
CA THR A 212 4.36 15.28 -20.32
C THR A 212 3.58 14.92 -19.05
N GLU A 213 2.44 15.59 -18.81
CA GLU A 213 1.58 15.26 -17.67
C GLU A 213 1.06 13.81 -17.73
N GLU A 214 0.73 13.31 -18.93
CA GLU A 214 0.30 11.93 -19.15
C GLU A 214 1.41 10.93 -18.78
N GLU A 215 2.65 11.18 -19.20
CA GLU A 215 3.80 10.36 -18.83
C GLU A 215 4.07 10.39 -17.32
N ILE A 216 3.96 11.56 -16.70
CA ILE A 216 4.10 11.72 -15.24
C ILE A 216 3.06 10.86 -14.51
N LEU A 217 1.81 10.87 -14.95
CA LEU A 217 0.75 10.05 -14.35
C LEU A 217 1.02 8.55 -14.51
N LYS A 218 1.42 8.10 -15.70
CA LYS A 218 1.77 6.69 -15.96
C LYS A 218 2.95 6.22 -15.11
N VAL A 219 3.98 7.05 -14.95
CA VAL A 219 5.14 6.75 -14.10
C VAL A 219 4.74 6.69 -12.63
N LYS A 220 3.95 7.64 -12.13
CA LYS A 220 3.44 7.59 -10.75
C LYS A 220 2.61 6.34 -10.48
N ALA A 221 1.73 6.00 -11.41
CA ALA A 221 0.92 4.78 -11.35
C ALA A 221 1.79 3.52 -11.33
N ALA A 222 2.81 3.44 -12.17
CA ALA A 222 3.73 2.31 -12.22
C ALA A 222 4.57 2.19 -10.93
N LEU A 223 5.10 3.31 -10.41
CA LEU A 223 5.84 3.35 -9.15
C LEU A 223 5.00 2.83 -7.98
N LEU A 224 3.77 3.34 -7.80
CA LEU A 224 2.90 2.89 -6.70
C LEU A 224 2.47 1.44 -6.90
N SER A 225 2.13 1.03 -8.13
CA SER A 225 1.76 -0.35 -8.44
C SER A 225 2.85 -1.34 -8.05
N LEU A 226 4.10 -1.08 -8.44
CA LEU A 226 5.25 -1.91 -8.07
C LEU A 226 5.50 -1.87 -6.55
N GLY A 227 5.41 -0.69 -5.93
CA GLY A 227 5.52 -0.55 -4.48
C GLY A 227 4.47 -1.36 -3.71
N HIS A 228 3.22 -1.40 -4.20
CA HIS A 228 2.15 -2.20 -3.63
C HIS A 228 2.39 -3.70 -3.80
N ILE A 229 2.87 -4.15 -4.96
CA ILE A 229 3.23 -5.56 -5.17
C ILE A 229 4.33 -5.94 -4.19
N ALA A 230 5.47 -5.23 -4.22
CA ALA A 230 6.63 -5.51 -3.40
C ALA A 230 6.34 -5.45 -1.89
N GLY A 231 5.58 -4.46 -1.44
CA GLY A 231 5.22 -4.28 -0.03
C GLY A 231 4.18 -5.27 0.51
N ASN A 232 3.53 -6.08 -0.34
CA ASN A 232 2.53 -7.08 0.06
C ASN A 232 2.93 -8.53 -0.27
N LEU A 233 4.13 -8.75 -0.83
CA LEU A 233 4.65 -10.09 -1.08
C LEU A 233 4.93 -10.83 0.25
N PRO A 234 4.59 -12.12 0.35
CA PRO A 234 5.07 -12.97 1.44
C PRO A 234 6.58 -13.10 1.42
N SER A 235 7.17 -13.41 2.58
CA SER A 235 8.61 -13.55 2.68
C SER A 235 9.15 -14.66 1.74
N GLY A 236 10.28 -14.38 1.09
CA GLY A 236 10.94 -15.27 0.12
C GLY A 236 10.37 -15.25 -1.30
N TYR A 237 9.31 -14.48 -1.58
CA TYR A 237 8.72 -14.40 -2.92
C TYR A 237 9.17 -13.19 -3.74
N PHE A 238 10.06 -12.35 -3.19
CA PHE A 238 10.53 -11.12 -3.83
C PHE A 238 11.07 -11.37 -5.25
N ASP A 239 12.05 -12.30 -5.36
CA ASP A 239 12.74 -12.63 -6.62
C ASP A 239 11.89 -13.49 -7.58
N SER A 240 10.75 -14.02 -7.10
CA SER A 240 9.88 -14.88 -7.91
C SER A 240 8.93 -14.10 -8.82
N LEU A 241 8.53 -12.89 -8.39
CA LEU A 241 7.54 -12.08 -9.09
C LEU A 241 8.14 -10.78 -9.64
N LEU A 242 9.07 -10.16 -8.91
CA LEU A 242 9.69 -8.90 -9.32
C LEU A 242 10.96 -9.17 -10.12
N LEU A 243 11.22 -8.31 -11.10
CA LEU A 243 12.46 -8.37 -11.88
C LEU A 243 13.62 -7.79 -11.05
N PRO A 244 14.86 -8.29 -11.19
CA PRO A 244 16.00 -7.89 -10.36
C PRO A 244 16.25 -6.38 -10.28
N ASP A 245 16.05 -5.66 -11.40
CA ASP A 245 16.34 -4.22 -11.49
C ASP A 245 15.23 -3.34 -10.92
N THR A 246 14.09 -3.93 -10.54
CA THR A 246 12.89 -3.20 -10.10
C THR A 246 13.21 -2.25 -8.94
N MET A 247 13.93 -2.74 -7.93
CA MET A 247 14.28 -1.98 -6.74
C MET A 247 15.24 -0.83 -7.05
N ALA A 248 16.27 -1.10 -7.85
CA ALA A 248 17.25 -0.10 -8.26
C ALA A 248 16.58 1.02 -9.07
N ILE A 249 15.65 0.68 -9.96
CA ILE A 249 14.92 1.67 -10.77
C ILE A 249 14.03 2.55 -9.89
N ILE A 250 13.27 1.99 -8.94
CA ILE A 250 12.44 2.81 -8.02
C ILE A 250 13.34 3.75 -7.18
N CYS A 251 14.48 3.26 -6.67
CA CYS A 251 15.45 4.11 -5.94
C CYS A 251 15.98 5.24 -6.81
N ARG A 252 16.34 4.95 -8.08
CA ARG A 252 16.80 5.96 -9.03
C ARG A 252 15.76 7.06 -9.27
N TYR A 253 14.47 6.70 -9.36
CA TYR A 253 13.39 7.68 -9.46
C TYR A 253 13.28 8.57 -8.20
N ALA A 254 13.52 8.03 -7.01
CA ALA A 254 13.53 8.81 -5.78
C ALA A 254 14.74 9.77 -5.69
N GLU A 255 15.90 9.35 -6.17
CA GLU A 255 17.17 10.08 -6.09
C GLU A 255 17.32 11.14 -7.20
N GLU A 256 17.09 10.75 -8.46
CA GLU A 256 17.56 11.49 -9.65
C GLU A 256 16.44 12.13 -10.47
N CYS A 257 15.16 11.76 -10.27
CA CYS A 257 14.09 12.24 -11.16
C CYS A 257 13.93 13.78 -11.09
N PRO A 258 13.95 14.52 -12.21
CA PRO A 258 13.84 15.97 -12.20
C PRO A 258 12.47 16.48 -11.70
N THR A 259 11.42 15.68 -11.90
CA THR A 259 10.05 16.02 -11.51
C THR A 259 9.82 15.66 -10.03
N LEU A 260 9.79 16.67 -9.16
CA LEU A 260 9.69 16.47 -7.69
C LEU A 260 8.45 15.69 -7.25
N SER A 261 7.32 15.86 -7.94
CA SER A 261 6.11 15.10 -7.60
C SER A 261 6.28 13.60 -7.85
N VAL A 262 7.02 13.22 -8.90
CA VAL A 262 7.38 11.82 -9.18
C VAL A 262 8.37 11.29 -8.14
N ARG A 263 9.36 12.09 -7.72
CA ARG A 263 10.27 11.72 -6.62
C ARG A 263 9.50 11.42 -5.33
N GLY A 264 8.55 12.27 -4.98
CA GLY A 264 7.69 12.07 -3.81
C GLY A 264 6.91 10.75 -3.89
N THR A 265 6.35 10.44 -5.06
CA THR A 265 5.68 9.15 -5.29
C THR A 265 6.63 7.96 -5.18
N ALA A 266 7.85 8.06 -5.73
CA ALA A 266 8.87 7.02 -5.62
C ALA A 266 9.26 6.78 -4.15
N ILE A 267 9.48 7.84 -3.37
CA ILE A 267 9.74 7.74 -1.92
C ILE A 267 8.57 7.07 -1.21
N TRP A 268 7.33 7.35 -1.59
CA TRP A 268 6.17 6.69 -1.01
C TRP A 268 6.12 5.19 -1.36
N SER A 269 6.47 4.81 -2.59
CA SER A 269 6.66 3.42 -2.99
C SER A 269 7.75 2.72 -2.16
N LEU A 270 8.92 3.35 -1.96
CA LEU A 270 9.99 2.80 -1.12
C LEU A 270 9.50 2.58 0.32
N ASN A 271 8.71 3.51 0.86
CA ASN A 271 8.10 3.36 2.19
C ASN A 271 7.12 2.18 2.25
N LEU A 272 6.34 1.91 1.20
CA LEU A 272 5.48 0.71 1.13
C LEU A 272 6.33 -0.56 1.15
N ILE A 273 7.43 -0.58 0.40
CA ILE A 273 8.32 -1.74 0.30
C ILE A 273 9.01 -2.00 1.64
N GLY A 274 9.51 -0.96 2.29
CA GLY A 274 10.19 -1.05 3.59
C GLY A 274 9.29 -1.51 4.74
N GLN A 275 7.98 -1.69 4.53
CA GLN A 275 7.06 -2.24 5.53
C GLN A 275 7.24 -3.73 5.77
N THR A 276 7.90 -4.46 4.87
CA THR A 276 8.27 -5.87 5.03
C THR A 276 9.76 -5.98 5.30
N GLU A 277 10.18 -7.04 5.99
CA GLU A 277 11.58 -7.28 6.31
C GLU A 277 12.40 -7.55 5.04
N ASP A 278 11.87 -8.36 4.11
CA ASP A 278 12.52 -8.62 2.82
C ASP A 278 12.63 -7.36 1.97
N GLY A 279 11.57 -6.53 1.92
CA GLY A 279 11.63 -5.25 1.23
C GLY A 279 12.67 -4.31 1.85
N ALA A 280 12.75 -4.24 3.18
CA ALA A 280 13.78 -3.47 3.88
C ALA A 280 15.19 -4.01 3.59
N ARG A 281 15.37 -5.33 3.46
CA ARG A 281 16.65 -5.96 3.10
C ARG A 281 17.08 -5.61 1.68
N GLN A 282 16.16 -5.65 0.73
CA GLN A 282 16.40 -5.23 -0.66
C GLN A 282 16.77 -3.73 -0.74
N LEU A 283 16.11 -2.89 0.05
CA LEU A 283 16.45 -1.47 0.15
C LEU A 283 17.82 -1.23 0.80
N ALA A 284 18.16 -1.97 1.86
CA ALA A 284 19.44 -1.86 2.54
C ALA A 284 20.62 -2.21 1.62
N PHE A 285 20.46 -3.19 0.72
CA PHE A 285 21.47 -3.49 -0.31
C PHE A 285 21.73 -2.31 -1.27
N LEU A 286 20.76 -1.42 -1.43
CA LEU A 286 20.84 -0.21 -2.25
C LEU A 286 21.19 1.05 -1.43
N GLY A 287 21.48 0.90 -0.13
CA GLY A 287 21.84 2.01 0.76
C GLY A 287 20.65 2.78 1.36
N TRP A 288 19.43 2.22 1.28
CA TRP A 288 18.23 2.79 1.86
C TRP A 288 17.86 2.11 3.18
N GLU A 289 17.48 2.89 4.19
CA GLU A 289 17.12 2.38 5.51
C GLU A 289 15.59 2.38 5.71
N SER A 290 15.08 1.40 6.47
CA SER A 290 13.68 1.36 6.88
C SER A 290 13.54 1.62 8.37
N ASN A 291 12.69 2.58 8.75
CA ASN A 291 12.38 2.90 10.15
C ASN A 291 11.80 1.72 10.92
N ARG A 292 11.16 0.75 10.24
CA ARG A 292 10.51 -0.39 10.88
C ARG A 292 11.48 -1.54 11.15
N HIS A 293 12.48 -1.70 10.29
CA HIS A 293 13.41 -2.83 10.30
C HIS A 293 14.86 -2.33 10.34
N THR A 294 15.17 -1.45 11.30
CA THR A 294 16.49 -0.79 11.40
C THR A 294 17.65 -1.79 11.54
N HIS A 295 17.43 -2.91 12.22
CA HIS A 295 18.40 -3.99 12.38
C HIS A 295 18.85 -4.63 11.06
N VAL A 296 18.03 -4.56 10.00
CA VAL A 296 18.34 -5.17 8.69
C VAL A 296 19.54 -4.49 8.04
N VAL A 297 19.74 -3.19 8.28
CA VAL A 297 20.90 -2.45 7.75
C VAL A 297 22.18 -3.02 8.35
N ASP A 298 22.21 -3.24 9.66
CA ASP A 298 23.36 -3.83 10.35
C ASP A 298 23.64 -5.26 9.86
N GLU A 299 22.61 -6.07 9.66
CA GLU A 299 22.73 -7.43 9.10
C GLU A 299 23.37 -7.41 7.71
N VAL A 300 22.87 -6.55 6.83
CA VAL A 300 23.39 -6.41 5.46
C VAL A 300 24.83 -5.90 5.48
N CYS A 301 25.15 -4.91 6.33
CA CYS A 301 26.51 -4.43 6.52
C CYS A 301 27.47 -5.52 7.01
N ALA A 302 27.02 -6.39 7.93
CA ALA A 302 27.80 -7.53 8.41
C ALA A 302 28.08 -8.54 7.29
N GLN A 303 27.06 -8.85 6.45
CA GLN A 303 27.22 -9.75 5.30
C GLN A 303 28.28 -9.24 4.30
N PHE A 304 28.28 -7.94 4.01
CA PHE A 304 29.31 -7.33 3.16
C PHE A 304 30.70 -7.36 3.80
N CYS A 305 30.80 -7.14 5.10
CA CYS A 305 32.06 -7.26 5.83
C CYS A 305 32.61 -8.69 5.76
N ASP A 306 31.77 -9.70 6.00
CA ASP A 306 32.17 -11.11 5.93
C ASP A 306 32.59 -11.53 4.52
N GLN A 307 31.87 -11.08 3.49
CA GLN A 307 32.27 -11.33 2.09
C GLN A 307 33.59 -10.65 1.72
N SER A 308 33.86 -9.45 2.24
CA SER A 308 35.13 -8.76 2.03
C SER A 308 36.30 -9.46 2.75
N VAL A 309 36.06 -10.00 3.95
CA VAL A 309 37.03 -10.80 4.72
C VAL A 309 37.28 -12.15 4.04
N MET A 310 36.25 -12.78 3.48
CA MET A 310 36.37 -14.02 2.73
C MET A 310 37.09 -13.81 1.39
N SER A 311 36.78 -12.73 0.67
CA SER A 311 37.46 -12.36 -0.57
C SER A 311 38.93 -11.99 -0.34
N SER A 312 39.25 -11.31 0.76
CA SER A 312 40.64 -11.01 1.13
C SER A 312 41.41 -12.25 1.62
N LYS A 313 40.77 -13.19 2.30
CA LYS A 313 41.33 -14.52 2.62
C LYS A 313 41.54 -15.38 1.37
N LEU A 314 40.60 -15.36 0.41
CA LEU A 314 40.75 -16.04 -0.88
C LEU A 314 41.84 -15.39 -1.75
N ASN A 315 41.94 -14.06 -1.78
CA ASN A 315 43.00 -13.35 -2.50
C ASN A 315 44.38 -13.56 -1.87
N ARG A 316 44.48 -13.68 -0.53
CA ARG A 316 45.73 -14.13 0.15
C ARG A 316 46.11 -15.57 -0.17
N ARG A 317 45.15 -16.44 -0.51
CA ARG A 317 45.41 -17.80 -1.00
C ARG A 317 45.73 -17.83 -2.50
N ARG A 318 45.09 -16.97 -3.29
CA ARG A 318 45.36 -16.77 -4.73
C ARG A 318 46.64 -15.99 -5.02
N SER A 319 47.22 -15.24 -4.08
CA SER A 319 48.54 -14.64 -4.25
C SER A 319 49.69 -15.67 -4.30
N ARG A 320 49.40 -16.98 -4.24
CA ARG A 320 50.31 -18.08 -4.60
C ARG A 320 50.08 -18.69 -5.99
N VAL A 321 49.06 -18.27 -6.74
CA VAL A 321 48.78 -18.74 -8.11
C VAL A 321 48.31 -17.57 -8.99
N LYS A 322 49.09 -17.24 -10.02
CA LYS A 322 48.89 -16.09 -10.90
C LYS A 322 47.50 -16.07 -11.57
N SER A 323 46.92 -14.86 -11.56
CA SER A 323 45.88 -14.25 -12.42
C SER A 323 44.60 -15.02 -12.77
N VAL A 324 43.45 -14.37 -12.58
CA VAL A 324 42.46 -14.01 -13.63
C VAL A 324 41.19 -13.40 -12.98
N SER A 325 40.69 -12.33 -13.62
CA SER A 325 39.29 -11.80 -13.64
C SER A 325 38.75 -11.14 -12.36
N SER A 326 38.62 -9.80 -12.29
CA SER A 326 37.58 -8.91 -12.89
C SER A 326 36.16 -9.15 -12.34
N ASN A 327 35.76 -8.36 -11.32
CA ASN A 327 34.38 -7.95 -11.02
C ASN A 327 34.24 -6.98 -9.80
N ILE A 328 35.31 -6.31 -9.36
CA ILE A 328 35.28 -5.47 -8.15
C ILE A 328 34.90 -3.99 -8.45
N TYR A 329 34.69 -3.61 -9.71
CA TYR A 329 34.54 -2.20 -10.09
C TYR A 329 33.14 -1.57 -9.94
N CYS A 330 32.12 -2.30 -9.44
CA CYS A 330 30.74 -1.78 -9.44
C CYS A 330 30.29 -1.13 -8.11
N LEU A 331 30.92 -1.44 -6.97
CA LEU A 331 30.41 -1.00 -5.65
C LEU A 331 31.02 0.32 -5.14
N ASP A 332 32.22 0.71 -5.58
CA ASP A 332 32.85 1.95 -5.12
C ASP A 332 32.18 3.22 -5.69
N LYS A 333 31.47 3.12 -6.81
CA LYS A 333 30.68 4.24 -7.34
C LYS A 333 29.48 4.59 -6.45
N ILE A 334 28.87 3.60 -5.81
CA ILE A 334 27.68 3.78 -4.97
C ILE A 334 28.03 4.48 -3.66
N LYS A 335 29.19 4.16 -3.05
CA LYS A 335 29.64 4.84 -1.83
C LYS A 335 30.01 6.31 -2.02
N SER A 336 30.45 6.73 -3.21
CA SER A 336 30.84 8.13 -3.44
C SER A 336 29.64 9.09 -3.57
N SER A 337 28.46 8.58 -3.92
CA SER A 337 27.24 9.41 -4.09
C SER A 337 26.41 9.57 -2.81
N ILE A 338 26.59 8.70 -1.81
CA ILE A 338 25.68 8.60 -0.64
C ILE A 338 26.06 9.56 0.52
N THR A 339 27.20 10.26 0.46
CA THR A 339 27.63 11.16 1.55
C THR A 339 26.86 12.49 1.70
N LYS A 340 25.71 12.71 1.04
CA LYS A 340 24.97 13.98 1.14
C LYS A 340 23.44 13.85 1.06
N VAL A 341 22.79 13.14 1.96
CA VAL A 341 21.41 13.53 2.36
C VAL A 341 21.13 13.10 3.81
N SER A 342 21.54 13.91 4.79
CA SER A 342 20.90 13.87 6.12
C SER A 342 19.55 14.60 6.01
N LEU A 343 18.45 13.84 6.03
CA LEU A 343 17.11 14.39 6.14
C LEU A 343 16.86 14.85 7.58
N HIS A 344 17.12 16.14 7.85
CA HIS A 344 16.34 16.87 8.83
C HIS A 344 15.13 17.46 8.11
N LEU A 345 13.96 16.85 8.31
CA LEU A 345 12.63 17.48 8.31
C LEU A 345 11.66 16.59 9.08
#